data_AF-A0A957WHI0-F1
#
_entry.id   AF-A0A957WHI0-F1
#
_cell.length_a   1.000
_cell.length_b   1.000
_cell.length_c   1.000
_cell.angle_alpha   90.00
_cell.angle_beta   90.00
_cell.angle_gamma   90.00
#
_symmetry.space_group_name_H-M   'P 1'
#
loop_
_entity.id
_entity.type
_entity.pdbx_description
1 polymer ?
#
loop_
_entity_poly.entity_id
_entity_poly.type
_entity_poly.pdbx_seq_one_letter_code
_entity_poly.pdbx_strand_id
1 'polypeptide(L)'
;EPDLKLLGMLNVTYLASAFTMDWPGLSLVTEIDGTYIYRNDYALPRAWVSYQTRQVEPDWLAQIEALPDLAAVAVVEGVAPPANKSIPAGHVEIASYAADVIELETTTDAPGWLVMSEIWYPGWQATVNSSIQPVERVDGLLRGVYLAQAGQYQVTLRYQPRSVIWGNWLAAITAVMLGLVVIWRFRPRTKISAPDDTF
;
A
#
# COMPACT_ATOMS: atom_id res chain seq x y z
N GLU A 1 4.44 -14.16 24.95
CA GLU A 1 5.42 -13.68 23.97
C GLU A 1 4.68 -13.27 22.70
N PRO A 2 5.07 -12.20 22.00
CA PRO A 2 4.54 -11.91 20.68
C PRO A 2 4.96 -12.99 19.68
N ASP A 3 4.13 -13.27 18.68
CA ASP A 3 4.49 -14.21 17.61
C ASP A 3 5.54 -13.58 16.68
N LEU A 4 6.75 -14.17 16.66
CA LEU A 4 7.87 -13.68 15.85
C LEU A 4 7.63 -13.82 14.33
N LYS A 5 6.82 -14.79 13.89
CA LYS A 5 6.46 -14.92 12.47
C LYS A 5 5.57 -13.78 12.03
N LEU A 6 4.56 -13.43 12.83
CA LEU A 6 3.69 -12.29 12.55
C LEU A 6 4.49 -10.98 12.57
N LEU A 7 5.40 -10.79 13.53
CA LEU A 7 6.30 -9.63 13.52
C LEU A 7 7.21 -9.62 12.28
N GLY A 8 7.70 -10.79 11.86
CA GLY A 8 8.52 -10.95 10.66
C GLY A 8 7.77 -10.56 9.38
N MET A 9 6.48 -10.90 9.29
CA MET A 9 5.57 -10.49 8.21
C MET A 9 5.38 -8.96 8.14
N LEU A 10 5.48 -8.27 9.29
CA LEU A 10 5.49 -6.80 9.38
C LEU A 10 6.87 -6.18 9.17
N ASN A 11 7.82 -6.93 8.59
CA ASN A 11 9.20 -6.53 8.36
C ASN A 11 9.99 -6.17 9.64
N VAL A 12 9.57 -6.65 10.81
CA VAL A 12 10.33 -6.48 12.07
C VAL A 12 11.55 -7.40 12.04
N THR A 13 12.68 -6.84 11.62
CA THR A 13 13.95 -7.56 11.49
C THR A 13 14.75 -7.58 12.79
N TYR A 14 14.66 -6.52 13.59
CA TYR A 14 15.39 -6.39 14.84
C TYR A 14 14.47 -6.04 16.00
N LEU A 15 14.73 -6.64 17.15
CA LEU A 15 14.07 -6.33 18.42
C LEU A 15 15.11 -5.79 19.40
N ALA A 16 14.80 -4.66 20.04
CA ALA A 16 15.61 -4.09 21.10
C ALA A 16 14.96 -4.37 22.46
N SER A 17 15.76 -4.74 23.46
CA SER A 17 15.26 -5.08 24.80
C SER A 17 16.23 -4.64 25.89
N ALA A 18 15.69 -4.26 27.05
CA ALA A 18 16.47 -3.97 28.26
C ALA A 18 16.84 -5.22 29.08
N PHE A 19 16.39 -6.40 28.65
CA PHE A 19 16.64 -7.68 29.30
C PHE A 19 16.89 -8.78 28.28
N THR A 20 17.58 -9.83 28.69
CA THR A 20 17.84 -10.99 27.84
C THR A 20 16.57 -11.79 27.57
N MET A 21 16.38 -12.19 26.31
CA MET A 21 15.29 -13.06 25.86
C MET A 21 15.86 -14.35 25.28
N ASP A 22 15.21 -15.47 25.60
CA ASP A 22 15.54 -16.80 25.10
C ASP A 22 14.31 -17.37 24.36
N TRP A 23 14.03 -16.80 23.19
CA TRP A 23 12.87 -17.15 22.37
C TRP A 23 13.32 -17.91 21.11
N PRO A 24 12.65 -19.02 20.73
CA PRO A 24 12.97 -19.73 19.50
C PRO A 24 12.87 -18.83 18.25
N GLY A 25 13.92 -18.80 17.43
CA GLY A 25 13.97 -17.96 16.22
C GLY A 25 14.34 -16.49 16.50
N LEU A 26 14.82 -16.19 17.70
CA LEU A 26 15.39 -14.91 18.06
C LEU A 26 16.88 -15.06 18.37
N SER A 27 17.72 -14.43 17.55
CA SER A 27 19.17 -14.54 17.66
C SER A 27 19.78 -13.25 18.21
N LEU A 28 20.54 -13.31 19.31
CA LEU A 28 21.23 -12.13 19.84
C LEU A 28 22.31 -11.66 18.85
N VAL A 29 22.24 -10.40 18.45
CA VAL A 29 23.20 -9.78 17.52
C VAL A 29 24.29 -9.05 18.30
N THR A 30 23.89 -8.18 19.23
CA THR A 30 24.81 -7.35 20.01
C THR A 30 24.12 -6.80 21.25
N GLU A 31 24.92 -6.28 22.18
CA GLU A 31 24.48 -5.44 23.28
C GLU A 31 25.12 -4.04 23.14
N ILE A 32 24.34 -2.99 23.37
CA ILE A 32 24.79 -1.59 23.32
C ILE A 32 24.19 -0.86 24.53
N ASP A 33 25.03 -0.38 25.44
CA ASP A 33 24.63 0.38 26.63
C ASP A 33 23.52 -0.29 27.48
N GLY A 34 23.64 -1.61 27.67
CA GLY A 34 22.63 -2.40 28.40
C GLY A 34 21.35 -2.70 27.60
N THR A 35 21.32 -2.37 26.31
CA THR A 35 20.25 -2.72 25.39
C THR A 35 20.68 -3.89 24.50
N TYR A 36 19.97 -5.00 24.59
CA TYR A 36 20.17 -6.19 23.77
C TYR A 36 19.43 -6.02 22.44
N ILE A 37 20.16 -6.19 21.34
CA ILE A 37 19.62 -6.17 19.98
C ILE A 37 19.58 -7.60 19.46
N TYR A 38 18.38 -8.05 19.15
CA TYR A 38 18.10 -9.37 18.61
C TYR A 38 17.68 -9.28 17.15
N ARG A 39 18.01 -10.28 16.35
CA ARG A 39 17.50 -10.50 15.00
C ARG A 39 16.35 -11.49 15.05
N ASN A 40 15.24 -11.14 14.40
CA ASN A 40 14.14 -12.05 14.14
C ASN A 40 14.48 -12.92 12.93
N ASP A 41 14.63 -14.22 13.14
CA ASP A 41 15.01 -15.14 12.06
C ASP A 41 13.85 -15.47 11.11
N TYR A 42 12.62 -15.09 11.47
CA TYR A 42 11.43 -15.17 10.60
C TYR A 42 11.14 -13.88 9.83
N ALA A 43 12.05 -12.90 9.86
CA ALA A 43 11.84 -11.63 9.19
C ALA A 43 11.67 -11.81 7.67
N LEU A 44 10.53 -11.34 7.15
CA LEU A 44 10.27 -11.27 5.71
C LEU A 44 10.80 -9.95 5.14
N PRO A 45 11.18 -9.92 3.85
CA PRO A 45 11.47 -8.67 3.17
C PRO A 45 10.23 -7.76 3.16
N ARG A 46 10.42 -6.46 2.94
CA ARG A 46 9.33 -5.48 2.89
C ARG A 46 8.27 -5.77 1.82
N ALA A 47 8.65 -6.51 0.78
CA ALA A 47 7.74 -6.99 -0.23
C ALA A 47 8.22 -8.36 -0.75
N TRP A 48 7.28 -9.22 -1.10
CA TRP A 48 7.52 -10.57 -1.62
C TRP A 48 6.38 -11.00 -2.56
N VAL A 49 6.54 -12.14 -3.23
CA VAL A 49 5.47 -12.74 -4.03
C VAL A 49 4.98 -14.02 -3.38
N SER A 50 3.70 -14.05 -2.99
CA SER A 50 3.00 -15.24 -2.52
C SER A 50 2.35 -15.98 -3.71
N TYR A 51 2.59 -17.28 -3.82
CA TYR A 51 2.15 -18.08 -4.97
C TYR A 51 0.94 -18.95 -4.71
N GLN A 52 0.61 -19.14 -3.43
CA GLN A 52 -0.60 -19.80 -3.00
C GLN A 52 -1.58 -18.75 -2.51
N THR A 53 -2.87 -18.99 -2.74
CA THR A 53 -3.92 -18.11 -2.24
C THR A 53 -4.91 -18.91 -1.42
N ARG A 54 -5.32 -18.36 -0.29
CA ARG A 54 -6.47 -18.84 0.49
C ARG A 54 -7.50 -17.73 0.58
N GLN A 55 -8.76 -18.10 0.49
CA GLN A 55 -9.84 -17.15 0.73
C GLN A 55 -9.95 -16.88 2.23
N VAL A 56 -10.14 -15.62 2.60
CA VAL A 56 -10.35 -15.21 3.98
C VAL A 56 -11.59 -15.89 4.57
N GLU A 57 -11.50 -16.31 5.83
CA GLU A 57 -12.66 -16.67 6.65
C GLU A 57 -12.76 -15.67 7.82
N PRO A 58 -13.88 -15.63 8.59
CA PRO A 58 -14.11 -14.61 9.63
C PRO A 58 -12.97 -14.45 10.65
N ASP A 59 -12.22 -15.52 10.90
CA ASP A 59 -11.00 -15.51 11.73
C ASP A 59 -9.75 -15.63 10.86
N TRP A 60 -9.38 -14.53 10.22
CA TRP A 60 -8.22 -14.46 9.33
C TRP A 60 -6.91 -14.61 10.09
N LEU A 61 -6.84 -14.17 11.35
CA LEU A 61 -5.63 -14.22 12.15
C LEU A 61 -5.27 -15.66 12.52
N ALA A 62 -6.24 -16.44 13.01
CA ALA A 62 -6.02 -17.85 13.32
C ALA A 62 -5.59 -18.66 12.09
N GLN A 63 -6.08 -18.30 10.89
CA GLN A 63 -5.64 -18.94 9.64
C GLN A 63 -4.20 -18.66 9.31
N ILE A 64 -3.74 -17.42 9.49
CA ILE A 64 -2.35 -17.02 9.22
C ILE A 64 -1.41 -17.65 10.24
N GLU A 65 -1.78 -17.65 11.52
CA GLU A 65 -1.00 -18.29 12.59
C GLU A 65 -0.82 -19.80 12.36
N ALA A 66 -1.81 -20.45 11.72
CA ALA A 66 -1.73 -21.85 11.33
C ALA A 66 -0.87 -22.12 10.08
N LEU A 67 -0.37 -21.08 9.39
CA LEU A 67 0.47 -21.27 8.21
C LEU A 67 1.90 -21.69 8.60
N PRO A 68 2.45 -22.72 7.94
CA PRO A 68 3.85 -23.09 8.16
C PRO A 68 4.80 -22.01 7.65
N ASP A 69 4.46 -21.41 6.50
CA ASP A 69 5.20 -20.36 5.81
C ASP A 69 4.24 -19.25 5.38
N LEU A 70 4.39 -18.07 5.99
CA LEU A 70 3.55 -16.90 5.73
C LEU A 70 3.89 -16.25 4.38
N ALA A 71 5.11 -16.40 3.88
CA ALA A 71 5.51 -15.80 2.61
C ALA A 71 4.95 -16.57 1.39
N ALA A 72 4.62 -17.84 1.57
CA ALA A 72 4.15 -18.69 0.47
C ALA A 72 2.65 -18.52 0.16
N VAL A 73 1.85 -18.12 1.16
CA VAL A 73 0.37 -18.13 1.09
C VAL A 73 -0.17 -16.73 1.38
N ALA A 74 -0.87 -16.14 0.41
CA ALA A 74 -1.65 -14.93 0.61
C ALA A 74 -3.09 -15.29 1.03
N VAL A 75 -3.55 -14.75 2.15
CA VAL A 75 -4.95 -14.83 2.57
C VAL A 75 -5.69 -13.59 2.05
N VAL A 76 -6.65 -13.75 1.14
CA VAL A 76 -7.27 -12.62 0.43
C VAL A 76 -8.78 -12.60 0.58
N GLU A 77 -9.35 -11.39 0.53
CA GLU A 77 -10.80 -11.21 0.55
C GLU A 77 -11.37 -11.43 -0.85
N GLY A 78 -12.45 -12.21 -0.97
CA GLY A 78 -13.11 -12.47 -2.24
C GLY A 78 -12.58 -13.69 -2.99
N VAL A 79 -12.59 -13.65 -4.33
CA VAL A 79 -12.26 -14.81 -5.15
C VAL A 79 -10.74 -14.96 -5.24
N ALA A 80 -10.21 -15.99 -4.58
CA ALA A 80 -8.83 -16.38 -4.69
C ALA A 80 -8.52 -16.91 -6.11
N PRO A 81 -7.56 -16.33 -6.85
CA PRO A 81 -7.06 -16.95 -8.07
C PRO A 81 -6.47 -18.34 -7.77
N PRO A 82 -6.45 -19.25 -8.77
CA PRO A 82 -5.98 -20.61 -8.57
C PRO A 82 -4.54 -20.63 -8.05
N ALA A 83 -4.32 -21.35 -6.95
CA ALA A 83 -3.02 -21.47 -6.33
C ALA A 83 -2.05 -22.25 -7.23
N ASN A 84 -0.80 -21.78 -7.28
CA ASN A 84 0.27 -22.56 -7.91
C ASN A 84 0.68 -23.71 -6.99
N LYS A 85 0.91 -24.89 -7.59
CA LYS A 85 1.30 -26.11 -6.86
C LYS A 85 2.79 -26.14 -6.51
N SER A 86 3.61 -25.36 -7.21
CA SER A 86 5.02 -25.13 -6.91
C SER A 86 5.21 -23.72 -6.35
N ILE A 87 6.35 -23.48 -5.70
CA ILE A 87 6.80 -22.15 -5.28
C ILE A 87 7.85 -21.70 -6.32
N PRO A 88 7.47 -20.89 -7.32
CA PRO A 88 8.41 -20.29 -8.26
C PRO A 88 9.40 -19.33 -7.59
N ALA A 89 10.46 -18.98 -8.30
CA ALA A 89 11.32 -17.89 -7.89
C ALA A 89 10.62 -16.56 -8.18
N GLY A 90 10.55 -15.72 -7.15
CA GLY A 90 10.12 -14.33 -7.24
C GLY A 90 11.22 -13.44 -6.71
N HIS A 91 11.46 -12.32 -7.38
CA HIS A 91 12.36 -11.29 -6.89
C HIS A 91 11.61 -9.98 -6.83
N VAL A 92 11.68 -9.28 -5.69
CA VAL A 92 11.08 -7.97 -5.52
C VAL A 92 12.15 -7.01 -5.02
N GLU A 93 12.27 -5.89 -5.71
CA GLU A 93 13.12 -4.76 -5.34
C GLU A 93 12.23 -3.53 -5.14
N ILE A 94 12.49 -2.75 -4.08
CA ILE A 94 11.82 -1.48 -3.87
C ILE A 94 12.75 -0.40 -4.43
N ALA A 95 12.39 0.13 -5.60
CA ALA A 95 13.16 1.16 -6.29
C ALA A 95 13.08 2.52 -5.58
N SER A 96 11.89 2.88 -5.08
CA SER A 96 11.69 4.10 -4.29
C SER A 96 10.58 3.95 -3.27
N TYR A 97 10.72 4.66 -2.14
CA TYR A 97 9.77 4.60 -1.04
C TYR A 97 9.54 6.00 -0.48
N ALA A 98 8.33 6.53 -0.66
CA ALA A 98 7.85 7.80 -0.14
C ALA A 98 6.48 7.62 0.54
N ALA A 99 6.02 8.67 1.24
CA ALA A 99 4.78 8.58 2.03
C ALA A 99 3.52 8.31 1.20
N ASP A 100 3.46 8.82 -0.03
CA ASP A 100 2.32 8.75 -0.94
C ASP A 100 2.60 7.93 -2.20
N VAL A 101 3.84 7.48 -2.40
CA VAL A 101 4.30 6.75 -3.59
C VAL A 101 5.28 5.65 -3.21
N ILE A 102 5.03 4.43 -3.69
CA ILE A 102 5.96 3.30 -3.57
C ILE A 102 6.20 2.73 -4.96
N GLU A 103 7.45 2.61 -5.37
CA GLU A 103 7.83 2.03 -6.66
C GLU A 103 8.60 0.73 -6.43
N LEU A 104 8.12 -0.34 -7.06
CA LEU A 104 8.71 -1.67 -6.97
C LEU A 104 9.01 -2.18 -8.38
N GLU A 105 10.09 -2.94 -8.48
CA GLU A 105 10.39 -3.79 -9.62
C GLU A 105 10.29 -5.24 -9.15
N THR A 106 9.55 -6.07 -9.89
CA THR A 106 9.40 -7.48 -9.54
C THR A 106 9.48 -8.37 -10.76
N THR A 107 10.12 -9.52 -10.60
CA THR A 107 10.11 -10.60 -11.59
C THR A 107 9.48 -11.83 -10.95
N THR A 108 8.55 -12.44 -11.65
CA THR A 108 7.86 -13.64 -11.17
C THR A 108 7.70 -14.66 -12.30
N ASP A 109 7.93 -15.95 -11.98
CA ASP A 109 7.82 -17.04 -12.97
C ASP A 109 6.41 -17.62 -13.08
N ALA A 110 5.46 -17.16 -12.25
CA ALA A 110 4.06 -17.58 -12.31
C ALA A 110 3.14 -16.49 -11.74
N PRO A 111 1.81 -16.62 -11.94
CA PRO A 111 0.84 -15.72 -11.31
C PRO A 111 0.96 -15.76 -9.79
N GLY A 112 0.81 -14.63 -9.12
CA GLY A 112 0.99 -14.55 -7.67
C GLY A 112 0.62 -13.19 -7.10
N TRP A 113 0.55 -13.11 -5.78
CA TRP A 113 0.31 -11.87 -5.06
C TRP A 113 1.62 -11.20 -4.72
N LEU A 114 1.87 -10.02 -5.30
CA LEU A 114 2.87 -9.11 -4.76
C LEU A 114 2.32 -8.55 -3.45
N VAL A 115 2.85 -9.01 -2.32
CA VAL A 115 2.47 -8.57 -0.98
C VAL A 115 3.51 -7.59 -0.47
N MET A 116 3.08 -6.56 0.24
CA MET A 116 3.97 -5.64 0.93
C MET A 116 3.63 -5.59 2.42
N SER A 117 4.66 -5.50 3.28
CA SER A 117 4.56 -5.28 4.74
C SER A 117 4.05 -3.87 5.08
N GLU A 118 2.94 -3.47 4.48
CA GLU A 118 2.38 -2.14 4.51
C GLU A 118 0.88 -2.23 4.81
N ILE A 119 0.40 -1.45 5.77
CA ILE A 119 -1.01 -1.54 6.21
C ILE A 119 -1.94 -1.08 5.09
N TRP A 120 -2.91 -1.92 4.72
CA TRP A 120 -3.93 -1.58 3.74
C TRP A 120 -4.87 -0.49 4.26
N TYR A 121 -5.13 0.49 3.40
CA TYR A 121 -6.14 1.53 3.59
C TYR A 121 -6.82 1.84 2.26
N PRO A 122 -8.11 2.22 2.26
CA PRO A 122 -8.78 2.62 1.03
C PRO A 122 -8.16 3.90 0.45
N GLY A 123 -8.00 3.95 -0.87
CA GLY A 123 -7.45 5.09 -1.61
C GLY A 123 -6.07 4.86 -2.23
N TRP A 124 -5.42 3.73 -1.95
CA TRP A 124 -4.25 3.29 -2.71
C TRP A 124 -4.67 2.75 -4.09
N GLN A 125 -3.92 3.12 -5.12
CA GLN A 125 -4.07 2.61 -6.47
C GLN A 125 -2.72 2.11 -6.98
N ALA A 126 -2.70 0.93 -7.58
CA ALA A 126 -1.51 0.38 -8.22
C ALA A 126 -1.56 0.64 -9.72
N THR A 127 -0.43 1.04 -10.28
CA THR A 127 -0.16 0.96 -11.72
C THR A 127 0.84 -0.15 -11.92
N VAL A 128 0.43 -1.20 -12.61
CA VAL A 128 1.27 -2.35 -12.95
C VAL A 128 1.63 -2.23 -14.42
N ASN A 129 2.91 -1.95 -14.68
CA ASN A 129 3.46 -1.49 -15.95
C ASN A 129 2.77 -0.21 -16.43
N SER A 130 1.63 -0.33 -17.11
CA SER A 130 0.84 0.80 -17.59
C SER A 130 -0.66 0.65 -17.33
N SER A 131 -1.06 -0.42 -16.64
CA SER A 131 -2.46 -0.71 -16.36
C SER A 131 -2.77 -0.46 -14.89
N ILE A 132 -3.85 0.27 -14.64
CA ILE A 132 -4.37 0.48 -13.29
C ILE A 132 -4.94 -0.83 -12.77
N GLN A 133 -4.54 -1.20 -11.55
CA GLN A 133 -5.02 -2.37 -10.84
C GLN A 133 -5.44 -1.99 -9.40
N PRO A 134 -6.43 -2.68 -8.83
CA PRO A 134 -6.79 -2.48 -7.44
C PRO A 134 -5.65 -2.91 -6.51
N VAL A 135 -5.54 -2.22 -5.38
CA VAL A 135 -4.72 -2.65 -4.25
C VAL A 135 -5.65 -3.31 -3.24
N GLU A 136 -5.47 -4.62 -3.07
CA GLU A 136 -6.34 -5.44 -2.23
C GLU A 136 -5.77 -5.62 -0.84
N ARG A 137 -6.66 -5.94 0.10
CA ARG A 137 -6.26 -6.33 1.45
C ARG A 137 -5.86 -7.81 1.45
N VAL A 138 -4.63 -8.08 1.84
CA VAL A 138 -4.03 -9.40 1.94
C VAL A 138 -3.59 -9.63 3.38
N ASP A 139 -3.64 -10.87 3.85
CA ASP A 139 -3.23 -11.28 5.19
C ASP A 139 -3.92 -10.46 6.29
N GLY A 140 -5.18 -10.10 6.04
CA GLY A 140 -6.06 -9.32 6.91
C GLY A 140 -5.70 -7.85 7.11
N LEU A 141 -4.46 -7.44 6.83
CA LEU A 141 -3.98 -6.09 7.13
C LEU A 141 -3.00 -5.51 6.10
N LEU A 142 -2.39 -6.33 5.25
CA LEU A 142 -1.36 -5.93 4.31
C LEU A 142 -1.94 -5.51 2.96
N ARG A 143 -1.14 -4.76 2.20
CA ARG A 143 -1.45 -4.41 0.81
C ARG A 143 -0.96 -5.54 -0.11
N GLY A 144 -1.78 -5.88 -1.10
CA GLY A 144 -1.35 -6.76 -2.17
C GLY A 144 -1.86 -6.35 -3.54
N VAL A 145 -1.10 -6.71 -4.56
CA VAL A 145 -1.44 -6.54 -5.97
C VAL A 145 -1.30 -7.89 -6.66
N TYR A 146 -2.34 -8.32 -7.37
CA TYR A 146 -2.31 -9.60 -8.06
C TYR A 146 -1.60 -9.50 -9.41
N LEU A 147 -0.50 -10.22 -9.56
CA LEU A 147 0.24 -10.36 -10.80
C LEU A 147 -0.28 -11.58 -11.55
N ALA A 148 -1.06 -11.35 -12.61
CA ALA A 148 -1.80 -12.42 -13.28
C ALA A 148 -0.96 -13.31 -14.20
N GLN A 149 0.28 -12.94 -14.51
CA GLN A 149 1.13 -13.64 -15.48
C GLN A 149 2.58 -13.72 -14.97
N ALA A 150 3.35 -14.63 -15.56
CA ALA A 150 4.80 -14.63 -15.38
C ALA A 150 5.42 -13.46 -16.16
N GLY A 151 6.46 -12.85 -15.61
CA GLY A 151 7.20 -11.78 -16.27
C GLY A 151 7.80 -10.78 -15.31
N GLN A 152 8.28 -9.69 -15.90
CA GLN A 152 8.80 -8.52 -15.20
C GLN A 152 7.71 -7.46 -15.09
N TYR A 153 7.64 -6.84 -13.92
CA TYR A 153 6.65 -5.83 -13.60
C TYR A 153 7.32 -4.63 -12.95
N GLN A 154 6.91 -3.44 -13.39
CA GLN A 154 7.09 -2.18 -12.68
C GLN A 154 5.78 -1.86 -11.99
N VAL A 155 5.79 -1.82 -10.66
CA VAL A 155 4.59 -1.57 -9.86
C VAL A 155 4.75 -0.25 -9.13
N THR A 156 3.89 0.70 -9.44
CA THR A 156 3.83 1.98 -8.72
C THR A 156 2.52 2.06 -7.95
N LEU A 157 2.61 2.13 -6.63
CA LEU A 157 1.48 2.44 -5.77
C LEU A 157 1.44 3.93 -5.49
N ARG A 158 0.27 4.54 -5.65
CA ARG A 158 0.03 5.94 -5.29
C ARG A 158 -1.18 6.06 -4.38
N TYR A 159 -1.06 6.87 -3.35
CA TYR A 159 -2.18 7.20 -2.49
C TYR A 159 -2.99 8.34 -3.10
N GLN A 160 -4.19 8.03 -3.60
CA GLN A 160 -5.10 8.97 -4.25
C GLN A 160 -6.50 8.88 -3.62
N PRO A 161 -6.68 9.40 -2.40
CA PRO A 161 -7.96 9.34 -1.72
C PRO A 161 -9.01 10.19 -2.45
N ARG A 162 -10.22 9.64 -2.58
CA ARG A 162 -11.35 10.33 -3.22
C ARG A 162 -11.64 11.70 -2.60
N SER A 163 -11.42 11.87 -1.30
CA SER A 163 -11.63 13.14 -0.58
C SER A 163 -10.75 14.27 -1.12
N VAL A 164 -9.50 14.00 -1.50
CA VAL A 164 -8.59 15.02 -2.08
C VAL A 164 -9.07 15.43 -3.47
N ILE A 165 -9.54 14.46 -4.27
CA ILE A 165 -10.12 14.74 -5.58
C ILE A 165 -11.34 15.66 -5.45
N TRP A 166 -12.28 15.31 -4.56
CA TRP A 166 -13.47 16.13 -4.31
C TRP A 166 -13.13 17.50 -3.71
N GLY A 167 -12.16 17.56 -2.79
CA GLY A 167 -11.68 18.80 -2.20
C GLY A 167 -11.10 19.76 -3.24
N ASN A 168 -10.31 19.25 -4.19
CA ASN A 168 -9.76 20.04 -5.29
C ASN A 168 -10.86 20.59 -6.21
N TRP A 169 -11.87 19.77 -6.55
CA TRP A 169 -13.02 20.24 -7.32
C TRP A 169 -13.81 21.33 -6.60
N LEU A 170 -14.07 21.15 -5.31
CA LEU A 170 -14.78 22.13 -4.50
C LEU A 170 -14.01 23.46 -4.43
N ALA A 171 -12.70 23.40 -4.15
CA ALA A 171 -11.84 24.57 -4.10
C ALA A 171 -11.79 25.32 -5.45
N ALA A 172 -11.72 24.59 -6.56
CA ALA A 172 -11.75 25.18 -7.90
C ALA A 172 -13.07 25.91 -8.17
N ILE A 173 -14.21 25.30 -7.82
CA ILE A 173 -15.54 25.93 -7.95
C ILE A 173 -15.62 27.19 -7.09
N THR A 174 -15.16 27.13 -5.84
CA THR A 174 -15.12 28.31 -4.95
C THR A 174 -14.26 29.43 -5.52
N ALA A 175 -13.08 29.13 -6.06
CA ALA A 175 -12.20 30.11 -6.67
C ALA A 175 -12.84 30.78 -7.90
N VAL A 176 -13.50 30.01 -8.76
CA VAL A 176 -14.24 30.55 -9.92
C VAL A 176 -15.38 31.46 -9.48
N MET A 177 -16.17 31.05 -8.48
CA MET A 177 -17.27 31.86 -7.95
C MET A 177 -16.78 33.19 -7.36
N LEU A 178 -15.70 33.17 -6.58
CA LEU A 178 -15.08 34.39 -6.04
C LEU A 178 -14.55 35.30 -7.16
N GLY A 179 -13.92 34.71 -8.18
CA GLY A 179 -13.45 35.45 -9.36
C GLY A 179 -14.59 36.15 -10.11
N LEU A 180 -15.73 35.48 -10.31
CA LEU A 180 -16.91 36.06 -10.94
C LEU A 180 -17.51 37.20 -10.12
N VAL A 181 -17.55 37.07 -8.78
CA VAL A 181 -18.00 38.14 -7.87
C VAL A 181 -17.09 39.37 -7.99
N VAL A 182 -15.77 39.17 -8.01
CA VAL A 182 -14.80 40.26 -8.19
C VAL A 182 -15.01 40.93 -9.55
N ILE A 183 -15.10 40.18 -10.64
CA ILE A 183 -15.35 40.73 -11.98
C ILE A 183 -16.65 41.53 -12.01
N TRP A 184 -17.73 41.00 -11.42
CA TRP A 184 -19.01 41.68 -11.36
C TRP A 184 -18.94 42.98 -10.55
N ARG A 185 -18.24 42.97 -9.41
CA ARG A 185 -18.04 44.14 -8.53
C ARG A 185 -17.28 45.27 -9.21
N PHE A 186 -16.30 44.93 -10.06
CA PHE A 186 -15.43 45.88 -10.76
C PHE A 186 -15.83 46.12 -12.22
N ARG A 187 -16.99 45.61 -12.66
CA ARG A 187 -17.52 45.95 -13.99
C ARG A 187 -17.80 47.46 -14.06
N PRO A 188 -17.21 48.20 -15.01
CA PRO A 188 -17.50 49.61 -15.17
C PRO A 188 -19.00 49.75 -15.49
N ARG A 189 -19.71 50.56 -14.71
CA ARG A 189 -21.09 50.94 -15.03
C ARG A 189 -21.07 51.64 -16.39
N THR A 190 -21.58 50.98 -17.42
CA THR A 190 -21.85 51.62 -18.70
C THR A 190 -22.83 52.77 -18.43
N LYS A 191 -22.35 54.02 -18.57
CA LYS A 191 -23.23 55.18 -18.57
C LYS A 191 -24.16 55.03 -19.76
N ILE A 192 -25.44 54.80 -19.50
CA ILE A 192 -26.49 54.96 -20.51
C ILE A 192 -26.55 56.47 -20.78
N SER A 193 -26.02 56.90 -21.92
CA SER A 193 -26.22 58.26 -22.42
C SER A 193 -27.73 58.45 -22.64
N ALA A 194 -28.32 59.43 -21.97
CA ALA A 194 -29.69 59.84 -22.20
C ALA A 194 -29.86 60.21 -23.69
N PRO A 195 -31.01 59.92 -24.32
CA PRO A 195 -31.32 60.50 -25.62
C PRO A 195 -31.30 62.03 -25.49
N ASP A 196 -30.66 62.72 -26.44
CA ASP A 196 -30.78 64.16 -26.56
C ASP A 196 -32.25 64.49 -26.83
N ASP A 197 -32.95 64.98 -25.81
CA ASP A 197 -34.24 65.64 -25.96
C ASP A 197 -33.99 67.02 -26.60
N THR A 198 -33.71 67.03 -27.90
CA THR A 198 -33.97 68.19 -28.74
C THR A 198 -35.37 68.03 -29.32
N PHE A 199 -36.35 68.75 -28.77
CA PHE A 199 -37.28 69.67 -29.46
C PHE A 199 -38.35 70.18 -28.49
#